data_AF-A0AAW4GBZ1-F1
#
_entry.id   AF-A0AAW4GBZ1-F1
#
_cell.length_a   1.000
_cell.length_b   1.000
_cell.length_c   1.000
_cell.angle_alpha   90.00
_cell.angle_beta   90.00
_cell.angle_gamma   90.00
#
_symmetry.space_group_name_H-M   'P 1'
#
loop_
_entity.id
_entity.type
_entity.pdbx_description
1 polymer ?
#
loop_
_entity_poly.entity_id
_entity_poly.type
_entity_poly.pdbx_seq_one_letter_code
_entity_poly.pdbx_strand_id
1 'polypeptide(L)'
;MTVMVDTPDVEHQADPQQTSAVEPLPELETVADGQDLTLTGAIADPDALDDALRLEVDMLTALVWAPPHLARSVVEAIIGTHTDRQTGNAATVLPAGSVLFWREAHQDVWDTVVTLLDEGSPATAVLVNARLADRGLTTRTRGTMLEIASPRHGRPVADSADLPYLAAALIDAWYRRGYTALLTRMQQVTQERPTAELAGHWAALTGHQQAAETRWLAIRDALHRAA
;
A
#
# COMPACT_ATOMS: atom_id res chain seq x y z
N MET A 1 -18.18 52.15 -52.93
CA MET A 1 -19.16 51.09 -53.21
C MET A 1 -18.36 49.79 -53.34
N THR A 2 -17.77 49.38 -52.21
CA THR A 2 -18.14 48.24 -51.35
C THR A 2 -17.68 46.91 -51.94
N VAL A 3 -16.50 46.50 -51.50
CA VAL A 3 -15.97 45.14 -51.60
C VAL A 3 -16.38 44.45 -50.30
N MET A 4 -17.13 43.36 -50.34
CA MET A 4 -17.14 42.36 -49.26
C MET A 4 -17.32 40.98 -49.87
N VAL A 5 -16.34 40.13 -49.53
CA VAL A 5 -16.26 38.71 -49.84
C VAL A 5 -17.20 37.99 -48.88
N ASP A 6 -18.19 37.29 -49.45
CA ASP A 6 -19.09 36.40 -48.72
C ASP A 6 -18.29 35.18 -48.23
N THR A 7 -18.19 35.02 -46.92
CA THR A 7 -17.56 33.86 -46.27
C THR A 7 -18.71 33.02 -45.69
N PRO A 8 -18.76 31.70 -45.93
CA PRO A 8 -19.95 30.91 -45.63
C PRO A 8 -20.21 30.78 -44.12
N ASP A 9 -21.48 30.94 -43.75
CA ASP A 9 -22.07 30.59 -42.46
C ASP A 9 -21.77 29.12 -42.12
N VAL A 10 -20.98 28.91 -41.09
CA VAL A 10 -20.89 27.60 -40.42
C VAL A 10 -21.77 27.71 -39.19
N GLU A 11 -23.02 27.27 -39.33
CA GLU A 11 -23.94 27.07 -38.22
C GLU A 11 -23.29 26.12 -37.21
N HIS A 12 -22.69 26.69 -36.16
CA HIS A 12 -22.34 25.96 -34.95
C HIS A 12 -23.63 25.64 -34.20
N GLN A 13 -24.27 24.56 -34.61
CA GLN A 13 -25.27 23.88 -33.80
C GLN A 13 -24.53 23.19 -32.66
N ALA A 14 -24.24 23.95 -31.60
CA ALA A 14 -23.74 23.41 -30.35
C ALA A 14 -24.86 22.55 -29.74
N ASP A 15 -24.74 21.24 -29.87
CA ASP A 15 -25.54 20.27 -29.12
C ASP A 15 -25.30 20.51 -27.61
N PRO A 16 -26.30 20.97 -26.85
CA PRO A 16 -26.18 21.04 -25.41
C PRO A 16 -26.48 19.66 -24.82
N GLN A 17 -25.63 19.23 -23.89
CA GLN A 17 -25.80 18.04 -23.03
C GLN A 17 -25.27 16.70 -23.58
N GLN A 18 -23.95 16.61 -23.69
CA GLN A 18 -23.24 15.43 -23.18
C GLN A 18 -22.27 15.85 -22.08
N THR A 19 -22.83 16.24 -20.94
CA THR A 19 -22.15 16.07 -19.65
C THR A 19 -22.01 14.56 -19.41
N SER A 20 -21.01 13.95 -20.04
CA SER A 20 -20.42 12.73 -19.52
C SER A 20 -19.84 13.10 -18.17
N ALA A 21 -20.62 12.88 -17.10
CA ALA A 21 -20.09 12.88 -15.76
C ALA A 21 -19.05 11.76 -15.71
N VAL A 22 -17.79 12.13 -15.96
CA VAL A 22 -16.68 11.19 -15.91
C VAL A 22 -16.55 10.78 -14.45
N GLU A 23 -16.75 9.50 -14.19
CA GLU A 23 -16.62 8.91 -12.87
C GLU A 23 -15.26 9.32 -12.27
N PRO A 24 -15.24 9.89 -11.05
CA PRO A 24 -13.99 10.30 -10.43
C PRO A 24 -13.14 9.05 -10.20
N LEU A 25 -11.93 9.05 -10.77
CA LEU A 25 -10.97 7.99 -10.55
C LEU A 25 -10.73 7.84 -9.05
N PRO A 26 -10.67 6.61 -8.51
CA PRO A 26 -10.61 6.37 -7.08
C PRO A 26 -9.44 7.09 -6.42
N GLU A 27 -9.65 7.50 -5.17
CA GLU A 27 -8.61 8.05 -4.31
C GLU A 27 -7.47 7.04 -4.20
N LEU A 28 -6.24 7.52 -4.33
CA LEU A 28 -5.01 6.72 -4.34
C LEU A 28 -4.83 5.84 -3.08
N GLU A 29 -5.60 6.11 -2.02
CA GLU A 29 -5.63 5.34 -0.76
C GLU A 29 -6.53 4.10 -0.79
N THR A 30 -7.20 3.84 -1.92
CA THR A 30 -8.13 2.70 -2.11
C THR A 30 -7.57 1.62 -3.04
N VAL A 31 -6.24 1.50 -3.17
CA VAL A 31 -5.61 0.41 -3.92
C VAL A 31 -5.82 -0.91 -3.16
N ALA A 32 -6.97 -1.52 -3.42
CA ALA A 32 -7.43 -2.76 -2.81
C ALA A 32 -6.83 -4.00 -3.48
N ASP A 33 -6.15 -3.85 -4.62
CA ASP A 33 -5.70 -4.96 -5.43
C ASP A 33 -4.19 -4.91 -5.69
N GLY A 34 -3.46 -5.84 -5.06
CA GLY A 34 -2.01 -6.00 -5.21
C GLY A 34 -1.59 -6.48 -6.60
N GLN A 35 -2.54 -6.86 -7.46
CA GLN A 35 -2.30 -7.41 -8.80
C GLN A 35 -2.31 -6.37 -9.92
N ASP A 36 -2.80 -5.15 -9.67
CA ASP A 36 -2.76 -4.09 -10.68
C ASP A 36 -1.44 -3.32 -10.59
N LEU A 37 -0.51 -3.65 -11.48
CA LEU A 37 0.81 -3.01 -11.60
C LEU A 37 0.72 -1.52 -11.95
N THR A 38 -0.39 -1.05 -12.53
CA THR A 38 -0.62 0.37 -12.80
C THR A 38 -1.01 1.15 -11.53
N LEU A 39 -1.54 0.44 -10.52
CA LEU A 39 -1.98 1.00 -9.24
C LEU A 39 -1.00 0.75 -8.10
N THR A 40 -0.27 -0.36 -8.14
CA THR A 40 0.81 -0.68 -7.20
C THR A 40 2.16 -0.14 -7.66
N GLY A 41 2.35 0.19 -8.94
CA GLY A 41 3.61 0.75 -9.45
C GLY A 41 4.65 -0.34 -9.72
N ALA A 42 5.17 -0.41 -10.94
CA ALA A 42 6.07 -1.49 -11.33
C ALA A 42 7.47 -1.35 -10.69
N ILE A 43 8.00 -2.45 -10.15
CA ILE A 43 9.45 -2.59 -9.95
C ILE A 43 10.05 -2.99 -11.30
N ALA A 44 10.83 -2.09 -11.90
CA ALA A 44 11.45 -2.32 -13.20
C ALA A 44 12.66 -3.27 -13.15
N ASP A 45 13.21 -3.51 -11.96
CA ASP A 45 14.45 -4.26 -11.73
C ASP A 45 14.19 -5.60 -10.99
N PRO A 46 14.48 -6.77 -11.59
CA PRO A 46 14.31 -8.07 -10.95
C PRO A 46 15.06 -8.22 -9.62
N ASP A 47 16.26 -7.64 -9.50
CA ASP A 47 17.05 -7.74 -8.27
C ASP A 47 16.39 -6.95 -7.13
N ALA A 48 15.80 -5.79 -7.45
CA ALA A 48 15.03 -4.99 -6.49
C ALA A 48 13.74 -5.69 -6.04
N LEU A 49 13.12 -6.49 -6.90
CA LEU A 49 11.97 -7.30 -6.53
C LEU A 49 12.39 -8.43 -5.56
N ASP A 50 13.47 -9.13 -5.86
CA ASP A 50 13.98 -10.18 -4.96
C ASP A 50 14.38 -9.62 -3.59
N ASP A 51 14.99 -8.43 -3.54
CA ASP A 51 15.28 -7.74 -2.28
C ASP A 51 14.02 -7.34 -1.51
N ALA A 52 12.98 -6.86 -2.20
CA ALA A 52 11.70 -6.53 -1.57
C ALA A 52 11.03 -7.79 -0.99
N LEU A 53 10.99 -8.88 -1.76
CA LEU A 53 10.42 -10.15 -1.30
C LEU A 53 11.20 -10.74 -0.12
N ARG A 54 12.52 -10.56 -0.11
CA ARG A 54 13.38 -10.97 1.00
C ARG A 54 13.08 -10.17 2.26
N LEU A 55 12.94 -8.85 2.15
CA LEU A 55 12.56 -7.97 3.25
C LEU A 55 11.21 -8.35 3.84
N GLU A 56 10.23 -8.70 3.01
CA GLU A 56 8.91 -9.16 3.46
C GLU A 56 8.99 -10.41 4.34
N VAL A 57 9.77 -11.41 3.91
CA VAL A 57 9.96 -12.65 4.67
C VAL A 57 10.69 -12.37 5.99
N ASP A 58 11.72 -11.53 5.99
CA ASP A 58 12.45 -11.18 7.21
C ASP A 58 11.55 -10.47 8.22
N MET A 59 10.74 -9.52 7.75
CA MET A 59 9.81 -8.78 8.58
C MET A 59 8.76 -9.71 9.19
N LEU A 60 8.15 -10.60 8.38
CA LEU A 60 7.18 -11.57 8.88
C LEU A 60 7.82 -12.57 9.85
N THR A 61 9.07 -12.96 9.60
CA THR A 61 9.83 -13.85 10.50
C THR A 61 10.04 -13.14 11.84
N ALA A 62 10.65 -11.95 11.84
CA ALA A 62 10.87 -11.18 13.05
C ALA A 62 9.56 -10.92 13.83
N LEU A 63 8.46 -10.66 13.11
CA LEU A 63 7.14 -10.40 13.69
C LEU A 63 6.56 -11.62 14.41
N VAL A 64 6.60 -12.80 13.77
CA VAL A 64 6.04 -14.04 14.31
C VAL A 64 6.85 -14.57 15.51
N TRP A 65 8.15 -14.26 15.55
CA TRP A 65 9.04 -14.63 16.65
C TRP A 65 9.15 -13.55 17.74
N ALA A 66 8.58 -12.37 17.53
CA ALA A 66 8.66 -11.27 18.49
C ALA A 66 7.83 -11.51 19.76
N PRO A 67 8.25 -10.95 20.91
CA PRO A 67 7.40 -10.86 22.08
C PRO A 67 6.07 -10.15 21.75
N PRO A 68 4.93 -10.58 22.33
CA PRO A 68 3.60 -10.05 21.96
C PRO A 68 3.46 -8.52 22.09
N HIS A 69 4.14 -7.91 23.07
CA HIS A 69 4.12 -6.46 23.26
C HIS A 69 4.84 -5.71 22.14
N LEU A 70 5.96 -6.25 21.65
CA LEU A 70 6.74 -5.67 20.56
C LEU A 70 6.00 -5.82 19.23
N ALA A 71 5.48 -7.03 18.95
CA ALA A 71 4.66 -7.29 17.78
C ALA A 71 3.45 -6.35 17.71
N ARG A 72 2.73 -6.18 18.83
CA ARG A 72 1.61 -5.25 18.92
C ARG A 72 2.04 -3.80 18.69
N SER A 73 3.11 -3.35 19.35
CA SER A 73 3.62 -1.97 19.20
C SER A 73 3.94 -1.65 17.74
N VAL A 74 4.60 -2.56 17.03
CA VAL A 74 4.96 -2.39 15.61
C VAL A 74 3.72 -2.41 14.71
N VAL A 75 2.79 -3.34 14.93
CA VAL A 75 1.52 -3.38 14.17
C VAL A 75 0.72 -2.10 14.37
N GLU A 76 0.58 -1.64 15.61
CA GLU A 76 -0.14 -0.41 15.94
C GLU A 76 0.54 0.84 15.39
N ALA A 77 1.87 0.86 15.32
CA ALA A 77 2.61 1.94 14.67
C ALA A 77 2.31 2.03 13.16
N ILE A 78 2.06 0.91 12.48
CA ILE A 78 1.83 0.88 11.03
C ILE A 78 0.36 1.14 10.69
N ILE A 79 -0.56 0.41 11.34
CA ILE A 79 -1.99 0.39 10.98
C ILE A 79 -2.92 0.84 12.12
N GLY A 80 -2.38 1.48 13.16
CA GLY A 80 -3.16 1.98 14.29
C GLY A 80 -3.65 0.90 15.24
N THR A 81 -4.39 1.31 16.27
CA THR A 81 -5.11 0.37 17.11
C THR A 81 -6.31 -0.23 16.37
N HIS A 82 -6.90 -1.30 16.91
CA HIS A 82 -8.14 -1.85 16.39
C HIS A 82 -9.26 -0.79 16.26
N THR A 83 -9.36 0.10 17.26
CA THR A 83 -10.34 1.20 17.27
C THR A 83 -10.03 2.24 16.19
N ASP A 84 -8.76 2.60 15.98
CA ASP A 84 -8.36 3.56 14.93
C ASP A 84 -8.79 3.04 13.55
N ARG A 85 -8.59 1.74 13.28
CA ARG A 85 -9.03 1.11 12.04
C ARG A 85 -10.55 1.13 11.86
N GLN A 86 -11.32 0.86 12.91
CA GLN A 86 -12.79 0.87 12.84
C GLN A 86 -13.36 2.28 12.63
N THR A 87 -12.69 3.30 13.16
CA THR A 87 -13.09 4.71 13.04
C THR A 87 -12.58 5.37 11.76
N GLY A 88 -11.72 4.70 10.99
CA GLY A 88 -11.16 5.21 9.74
C GLY A 88 -10.07 6.27 9.94
N ASN A 89 -9.40 6.29 11.09
CA ASN A 89 -8.31 7.23 11.31
C ASN A 89 -7.09 6.83 10.48
N ALA A 90 -6.79 7.63 9.45
CA ALA A 90 -5.64 7.43 8.56
C ALA A 90 -4.65 8.61 8.59
N ALA A 91 -4.72 9.50 9.59
CA ALA A 91 -3.88 10.70 9.61
C ALA A 91 -2.40 10.36 9.90
N THR A 92 -2.16 9.40 10.80
CA THR A 92 -0.81 9.07 11.30
C THR A 92 -0.43 7.60 11.13
N VAL A 93 -1.32 6.81 10.52
CA VAL A 93 -1.17 5.38 10.25
C VAL A 93 -1.72 5.06 8.87
N LEU A 94 -1.37 3.90 8.32
CA LEU A 94 -1.86 3.49 7.01
C LEU A 94 -3.39 3.35 6.99
N PRO A 95 -4.05 3.73 5.88
CA PRO A 95 -5.47 3.52 5.69
C PRO A 95 -5.86 2.05 5.87
N ALA A 96 -7.06 1.82 6.41
CA ALA A 96 -7.61 0.46 6.53
C ALA A 96 -7.70 -0.20 5.15
N GLY A 97 -7.26 -1.46 5.06
CA GLY A 97 -7.22 -2.21 3.80
C GLY A 97 -5.97 -2.00 2.95
N SER A 98 -4.96 -1.25 3.45
CA SER A 98 -3.68 -1.10 2.75
C SER A 98 -2.98 -2.45 2.55
N VAL A 99 -2.67 -2.78 1.31
CA VAL A 99 -1.86 -3.96 0.96
C VAL A 99 -0.38 -3.59 1.12
N LEU A 100 0.25 -4.14 2.16
CA LEU A 100 1.65 -3.90 2.49
C LEU A 100 2.58 -4.74 1.61
N PHE A 101 2.22 -6.01 1.46
CA PHE A 101 3.07 -7.02 0.85
C PHE A 101 2.79 -7.19 -0.64
N TRP A 102 3.83 -7.44 -1.43
CA TRP A 102 3.76 -7.81 -2.84
C TRP A 102 3.13 -9.19 -3.03
N ARG A 103 3.47 -10.15 -2.16
CA ARG A 103 2.90 -11.50 -2.23
C ARG A 103 1.63 -11.57 -1.39
N GLU A 104 0.54 -12.01 -2.02
CA GLU A 104 -0.72 -12.28 -1.32
C GLU A 104 -0.53 -13.23 -0.13
N ALA A 105 0.32 -14.26 -0.28
CA ALA A 105 0.61 -15.19 0.82
C ALA A 105 1.27 -14.49 2.03
N HIS A 106 2.05 -13.43 1.80
CA HIS A 106 2.67 -12.65 2.86
C HIS A 106 1.64 -11.72 3.51
N GLN A 107 0.79 -11.09 2.70
CA GLN A 107 -0.35 -10.30 3.19
C GLN A 107 -1.30 -11.16 4.04
N ASP A 108 -1.64 -12.38 3.60
CA ASP A 108 -2.49 -13.32 4.34
C ASP A 108 -1.91 -13.66 5.74
N VAL A 109 -0.58 -13.81 5.82
CA VAL A 109 0.12 -14.04 7.11
C VAL A 109 0.05 -12.79 7.99
N TRP A 110 0.33 -11.61 7.44
CA TRP A 110 0.22 -10.33 8.15
C TRP A 110 -1.19 -10.11 8.70
N ASP A 111 -2.22 -10.24 7.87
CA ASP A 111 -3.62 -10.04 8.27
C ASP A 111 -4.03 -11.02 9.38
N THR A 112 -3.50 -12.24 9.34
CA THR A 112 -3.71 -13.24 10.38
C THR A 112 -3.03 -12.84 11.69
N VAL A 113 -1.80 -12.33 11.65
CA VAL A 113 -1.09 -11.80 12.82
C VAL A 113 -1.86 -10.64 13.44
N VAL A 114 -2.29 -9.67 12.63
CA VAL A 114 -3.11 -8.52 13.07
C VAL A 114 -4.38 -9.00 13.77
N THR A 115 -5.10 -9.95 13.17
CA THR A 115 -6.32 -10.52 13.75
C THR A 115 -6.05 -11.16 15.11
N LEU A 116 -4.99 -11.96 15.25
CA LEU A 116 -4.64 -12.60 16.52
C LEU A 116 -4.31 -11.56 17.61
N LEU A 117 -3.54 -10.53 17.27
CA LEU A 117 -3.16 -9.48 18.21
C LEU A 117 -4.36 -8.64 18.68
N ASP A 118 -5.29 -8.36 17.78
CA ASP A 118 -6.56 -7.66 18.06
C ASP A 118 -7.46 -8.47 19.01
N GLU A 119 -7.48 -9.80 18.84
CA GLU A 119 -8.16 -10.73 19.75
C GLU A 119 -7.43 -10.90 21.10
N GLY A 120 -6.27 -10.28 21.28
CA GLY A 120 -5.45 -10.42 22.49
C GLY A 120 -4.60 -11.69 22.53
N SER A 121 -4.59 -12.49 21.46
CA SER A 121 -3.80 -13.72 21.33
C SER A 121 -2.36 -13.42 20.88
N PRO A 122 -1.36 -14.24 21.27
CA PRO A 122 -0.01 -14.09 20.76
C PRO A 122 0.07 -14.57 19.30
N ALA A 123 0.82 -13.85 18.46
CA ALA A 123 0.97 -14.13 17.03
C ALA A 123 2.05 -15.18 16.71
N THR A 124 2.09 -16.28 17.47
CA THR A 124 3.10 -17.33 17.28
C THR A 124 2.89 -18.09 15.97
N ALA A 125 3.96 -18.68 15.41
CA ALA A 125 3.90 -19.43 14.15
C ALA A 125 2.84 -20.54 14.15
N VAL A 126 2.67 -21.22 15.28
CA VAL A 126 1.67 -22.30 15.44
C VAL A 126 0.25 -21.76 15.36
N LEU A 127 -0.05 -20.66 16.06
CA LEU A 127 -1.38 -20.06 16.05
C LEU A 127 -1.71 -19.39 14.71
N VAL A 128 -0.73 -18.74 14.10
CA VAL A 128 -0.86 -18.19 12.74
C VAL A 128 -1.18 -19.30 11.75
N ASN A 129 -0.43 -20.41 11.77
CA ASN A 129 -0.68 -21.53 10.87
C ASN A 129 -2.06 -22.19 11.12
N ALA A 130 -2.48 -22.33 12.37
CA ALA A 130 -3.80 -22.84 12.71
C ALA A 130 -4.91 -21.94 12.16
N ARG A 131 -4.81 -20.63 12.34
CA ARG A 131 -5.81 -19.67 11.85
C ARG A 131 -5.85 -19.59 10.32
N LEU A 132 -4.71 -19.70 9.66
CA LEU A 132 -4.63 -19.83 8.20
C LEU A 132 -5.32 -21.11 7.70
N ALA A 133 -5.18 -22.22 8.43
CA ALA A 133 -5.85 -23.47 8.11
C ALA A 133 -7.37 -23.38 8.30
N ASP A 134 -7.84 -22.77 9.38
CA ASP A 134 -9.28 -22.54 9.61
C ASP A 134 -9.94 -21.70 8.51
N ARG A 135 -9.16 -20.80 7.87
CA ARG A 135 -9.57 -19.99 6.72
C ARG A 135 -9.41 -20.67 5.36
N GLY A 136 -8.92 -21.91 5.31
CA GLY A 136 -8.67 -22.64 4.06
C GLY A 136 -7.49 -22.12 3.23
N LEU A 137 -6.59 -21.34 3.83
CA LEU A 137 -5.46 -20.70 3.14
C LEU A 137 -4.17 -21.54 3.14
N THR A 138 -4.17 -22.72 3.75
CA THR A 138 -2.97 -23.55 3.96
C THR A 138 -2.16 -23.78 2.69
N THR A 139 -2.81 -24.10 1.56
CA THR A 139 -2.09 -24.39 0.31
C THR A 139 -1.32 -23.18 -0.20
N ARG A 140 -1.90 -21.99 -0.10
CA ARG A 140 -1.29 -20.74 -0.57
C ARG A 140 -0.14 -20.29 0.34
N THR A 141 -0.31 -20.41 1.66
CA THR A 141 0.64 -19.89 2.64
C THR A 141 1.69 -20.89 3.11
N ARG A 142 1.58 -22.18 2.72
CA ARG A 142 2.51 -23.25 3.12
C ARG A 142 3.97 -22.90 2.87
N GLY A 143 4.30 -22.37 1.70
CA GLY A 143 5.69 -22.01 1.34
C GLY A 143 6.25 -20.94 2.28
N THR A 144 5.50 -19.87 2.49
CA THR A 144 5.84 -18.77 3.39
C THR A 144 5.96 -19.23 4.84
N MET A 145 5.02 -20.02 5.35
CA MET A 145 5.08 -20.51 6.73
C MET A 145 6.27 -21.45 6.97
N LEU A 146 6.65 -22.26 5.98
CA LEU A 146 7.87 -23.07 6.05
C LEU A 146 9.13 -22.20 6.06
N GLU A 147 9.15 -21.12 5.28
CA GLU A 147 10.27 -20.18 5.21
C GLU A 147 10.42 -19.37 6.50
N ILE A 148 9.31 -18.95 7.12
CA ILE A 148 9.28 -18.28 8.43
C ILE A 148 9.76 -19.23 9.55
N ALA A 149 9.34 -20.50 9.51
CA ALA A 149 9.70 -21.49 10.52
C ALA A 149 11.15 -21.99 10.36
N SER A 150 11.65 -22.03 9.12
CA SER A 150 13.00 -22.48 8.78
C SER A 150 13.56 -21.62 7.64
N PRO A 151 14.15 -20.46 7.99
CA PRO A 151 14.82 -19.61 7.01
C PRO A 151 15.93 -20.38 6.30
N ARG A 152 16.06 -20.19 4.98
CA ARG A 152 16.99 -20.97 4.15
C ARG A 152 18.45 -20.84 4.65
N HIS A 153 19.17 -21.96 4.59
CA HIS A 153 20.56 -22.08 5.05
C HIS A 153 21.47 -21.03 4.40
N GLY A 154 22.25 -20.31 5.23
CA GLY A 154 23.28 -19.36 4.76
C GLY A 154 23.09 -17.91 5.18
N ARG A 155 21.99 -17.56 5.87
CA ARG A 155 21.72 -16.20 6.34
C ARG A 155 21.41 -16.18 7.85
N PRO A 156 21.86 -15.15 8.60
CA PRO A 156 21.34 -14.89 9.94
C PRO A 156 19.81 -14.74 9.91
N VAL A 157 19.12 -15.46 10.78
CA VAL A 157 17.67 -15.30 10.98
C VAL A 157 17.42 -13.89 11.50
N ALA A 158 16.44 -13.19 10.91
CA ALA A 158 16.01 -11.89 11.40
C ALA A 158 15.57 -12.00 12.86
N ASP A 159 16.20 -11.23 13.75
CA ASP A 159 15.84 -11.23 15.17
C ASP A 159 14.56 -10.41 15.37
N SER A 160 13.76 -10.79 16.35
CA SER A 160 12.70 -9.96 16.91
C SER A 160 13.16 -8.54 17.24
N ALA A 161 14.41 -8.35 17.66
CA ALA A 161 14.99 -7.03 17.91
C ALA A 161 15.11 -6.16 16.65
N ASP A 162 15.22 -6.77 15.47
CA ASP A 162 15.28 -6.06 14.19
C ASP A 162 13.90 -5.62 13.69
N LEU A 163 12.81 -6.10 14.32
CA LEU A 163 11.45 -5.92 13.83
C LEU A 163 11.09 -4.45 13.53
N PRO A 164 11.36 -3.45 14.41
CA PRO A 164 11.02 -2.07 14.10
C PRO A 164 11.80 -1.51 12.91
N TYR A 165 13.05 -1.95 12.71
CA TYR A 165 13.89 -1.54 11.57
C TYR A 165 13.43 -2.17 10.26
N LEU A 166 13.09 -3.47 10.30
CA LEU A 166 12.53 -4.18 9.14
C LEU A 166 11.16 -3.63 8.75
N ALA A 167 10.32 -3.31 9.73
CA ALA A 167 9.06 -2.62 9.52
C ALA A 167 9.27 -1.25 8.86
N ALA A 168 10.21 -0.44 9.36
CA ALA A 168 10.48 0.87 8.76
C ALA A 168 10.97 0.75 7.31
N ALA A 169 11.86 -0.21 7.02
CA ALA A 169 12.31 -0.47 5.66
C ALA A 169 11.17 -0.93 4.73
N LEU A 170 10.25 -1.78 5.23
CA LEU A 170 9.09 -2.23 4.46
C LEU A 170 8.17 -1.06 4.12
N ILE A 171 7.94 -0.15 5.09
CA ILE A 171 7.13 1.05 4.88
C ILE A 171 7.81 2.02 3.91
N ASP A 172 9.12 2.23 4.02
CA ASP A 172 9.87 3.04 3.05
C ASP A 172 9.72 2.48 1.62
N ALA A 173 9.80 1.16 1.47
CA ALA A 173 9.60 0.48 0.18
C ALA A 173 8.14 0.61 -0.32
N TRP A 174 7.16 0.48 0.57
CA TRP A 174 5.74 0.66 0.27
C TRP A 174 5.43 2.07 -0.24
N TYR A 175 5.95 3.11 0.41
CA TYR A 175 5.77 4.49 -0.04
C TYR A 175 6.47 4.74 -1.37
N ARG A 176 7.71 4.25 -1.55
CA ARG A 176 8.42 4.37 -2.83
C ARG A 176 7.64 3.72 -3.98
N ARG A 177 7.04 2.57 -3.71
CA ARG A 177 6.16 1.86 -4.62
C ARG A 177 4.93 2.72 -4.97
N GLY A 178 4.23 3.26 -3.97
CA GLY A 178 3.09 4.17 -4.17
C GLY A 178 3.45 5.44 -4.95
N TYR A 179 4.61 6.05 -4.70
CA TYR A 179 5.10 7.20 -5.47
C TYR A 179 5.38 6.86 -6.93
N THR A 180 5.88 5.65 -7.21
CA THR A 180 6.10 5.20 -8.59
C THR A 180 4.77 5.05 -9.32
N ALA A 181 3.77 4.43 -8.68
CA ALA A 181 2.41 4.33 -9.22
C ALA A 181 1.79 5.72 -9.49
N LEU A 182 1.98 6.65 -8.55
CA LEU A 182 1.52 8.03 -8.66
C LEU A 182 2.08 8.71 -9.92
N LEU A 183 3.40 8.62 -10.13
CA LEU A 183 4.06 9.22 -11.30
C LEU A 183 3.56 8.60 -12.62
N THR A 184 3.34 7.29 -12.66
CA THR A 184 2.74 6.63 -13.83
C THR A 184 1.33 7.15 -14.12
N ARG A 185 0.48 7.27 -13.10
CA ARG A 185 -0.88 7.81 -13.24
C ARG A 185 -0.87 9.27 -13.70
N MET A 186 0.08 10.07 -13.22
CA MET A 186 0.25 11.46 -13.67
C MET A 186 0.59 11.56 -15.15
N GLN A 187 1.49 10.70 -15.62
CA GLN A 187 1.85 10.64 -17.03
C GLN A 187 0.64 10.27 -17.88
N GLN A 188 -0.16 9.29 -17.44
CA GLN A 188 -1.37 8.88 -18.14
C GLN A 188 -2.41 10.01 -18.20
N VAL A 189 -2.71 10.66 -17.07
CA VAL A 189 -3.68 11.76 -17.01
C VAL A 189 -3.27 12.93 -17.91
N THR A 190 -1.98 13.23 -18.00
CA THR A 190 -1.46 14.27 -18.89
C THR A 190 -1.73 13.97 -20.37
N GLN A 191 -1.82 12.69 -20.75
CA GLN A 191 -2.08 12.25 -22.13
C GLN A 191 -3.57 12.19 -22.47
N GLU A 192 -4.41 11.87 -21.48
CA GLU A 192 -5.82 11.53 -21.71
C GLU A 192 -6.81 12.65 -21.35
N ARG A 193 -6.42 13.64 -20.53
CA ARG A 193 -7.36 14.64 -19.99
C ARG A 193 -7.29 16.01 -20.66
N PRO A 194 -8.42 16.73 -20.74
CA PRO A 194 -8.44 18.11 -21.23
C PRO A 194 -7.56 19.04 -20.38
N THR A 195 -6.87 20.00 -21.02
CA THR A 195 -5.95 20.93 -20.36
C THR A 195 -6.58 21.69 -19.18
N ALA A 196 -7.87 22.02 -19.26
CA ALA A 196 -8.60 22.73 -18.21
C ALA A 196 -8.73 21.94 -16.90
N GLU A 197 -8.71 20.60 -16.96
CA GLU A 197 -8.82 19.72 -15.78
C GLU A 197 -7.47 19.45 -15.11
N LEU A 198 -6.35 19.69 -15.83
CA LEU A 198 -5.02 19.34 -15.36
C LEU A 198 -4.66 20.07 -14.06
N ALA A 199 -4.95 21.38 -13.95
CA ALA A 199 -4.58 22.16 -12.76
C ALA A 199 -5.23 21.64 -11.47
N GLY A 200 -6.51 21.25 -11.53
CA GLY A 200 -7.22 20.66 -10.39
C GLY A 200 -6.66 19.29 -10.01
N HIS A 201 -6.31 18.48 -11.02
CA HIS A 201 -5.67 17.18 -10.80
C HIS A 201 -4.30 17.32 -10.11
N TRP A 202 -3.46 18.26 -10.56
CA TRP A 202 -2.17 18.56 -9.93
C TRP A 202 -2.32 18.96 -8.46
N ALA A 203 -3.28 19.83 -8.14
CA ALA A 203 -3.54 20.24 -6.76
C ALA A 203 -3.95 19.06 -5.85
N ALA A 204 -4.84 18.18 -6.34
CA ALA A 204 -5.26 16.99 -5.61
C ALA A 204 -4.09 16.03 -5.34
N LEU A 205 -3.23 15.80 -6.33
CA LEU A 205 -2.04 14.94 -6.19
C LEU A 205 -1.05 15.50 -5.17
N THR A 206 -0.79 16.82 -5.20
CA THR A 206 0.09 17.46 -4.22
C THR A 206 -0.48 17.34 -2.80
N GLY A 207 -1.79 17.52 -2.62
CA GLY A 207 -2.44 17.30 -1.33
C GLY A 207 -2.29 15.86 -0.84
N HIS A 208 -2.45 14.89 -1.74
CA HIS A 208 -2.25 13.47 -1.41
C HIS A 208 -0.80 13.17 -1.01
N GLN A 209 0.18 13.69 -1.75
CA GLN A 209 1.60 13.55 -1.41
C GLN A 209 1.91 14.11 -0.01
N GLN A 210 1.40 15.29 0.33
CA GLN A 210 1.64 15.91 1.64
C GLN A 210 1.04 15.09 2.79
N ALA A 211 -0.16 14.55 2.60
CA ALA A 211 -0.79 13.66 3.57
C ALA A 211 0.01 12.35 3.73
N ALA A 212 0.44 11.75 2.61
CA ALA A 212 1.26 10.56 2.58
C ALA A 212 2.60 10.76 3.32
N GLU A 213 3.29 11.89 3.10
CA GLU A 213 4.54 12.25 3.78
C GLU A 213 4.34 12.45 5.29
N THR A 214 3.30 13.17 5.68
CA THR A 214 2.95 13.38 7.10
C THR A 214 2.74 12.04 7.82
N ARG A 215 1.99 11.15 7.18
CA ARG A 215 1.73 9.79 7.69
C ARG A 215 3.00 8.95 7.75
N TRP A 216 3.83 8.99 6.71
CA TRP A 216 5.10 8.26 6.66
C TRP A 216 6.02 8.64 7.82
N LEU A 217 6.20 9.94 8.06
CA LEU A 217 7.01 10.45 9.17
C LEU A 217 6.43 10.00 10.52
N ALA A 218 5.11 10.07 10.70
CA ALA A 218 4.46 9.62 11.94
C ALA A 218 4.67 8.13 12.21
N ILE A 219 4.56 7.28 11.18
CA ILE A 219 4.82 5.83 11.28
C ILE A 219 6.30 5.59 11.63
N ARG A 220 7.23 6.27 10.95
CA ARG A 220 8.67 6.14 11.23
C ARG A 220 9.02 6.52 12.67
N ASP A 221 8.46 7.62 13.15
CA ASP A 221 8.66 8.08 14.52
C ASP A 221 8.09 7.09 15.54
N ALA A 222 6.92 6.50 15.25
CA ALA A 222 6.31 5.48 16.09
C ALA A 222 7.14 4.20 16.14
N LEU A 223 7.64 3.73 14.99
CA LEU A 223 8.52 2.56 14.91
C LEU A 223 9.85 2.80 15.62
N HIS A 224 10.43 4.00 15.52
CA HIS A 224 11.66 4.33 16.23
C HIS A 224 11.51 4.27 17.75
N ARG A 225 10.33 4.64 18.28
CA ARG A 225 10.00 4.51 19.72
C ARG A 225 9.71 3.08 20.16
N ALA A 226 9.45 2.17 19.22
CA ALA A 226 9.17 0.76 19.49
C ALA A 226 10.44 -0.12 19.53
N ALA A 227 11.58 0.41 19.07
CA ALA A 227 12.90 -0.22 19.15
C ALA A 227 13.53 -0.09 20.54
#